data_AF-A0A4V1UEX1-F1
#
_entry.id   AF-A0A4V1UEX1-F1
#
_cell.length_a   1.000
_cell.length_b   1.000
_cell.length_c   1.000
_cell.angle_alpha   90.00
_cell.angle_beta   90.00
_cell.angle_gamma   90.00
#
_symmetry.space_group_name_H-M   'P 1'
#
loop_
_entity.id
_entity.type
_entity.pdbx_description
1 polymer ?
#
loop_
_entity_poly.entity_id
_entity_poly.type
_entity_poly.pdbx_seq_one_letter_code
_entity_poly.pdbx_strand_id
1 'polypeptide(L)'
;MNAWIKKKKAELSQFYNLGGEVVIIADTIPLIAYEITFPSSRFYTIDLLWVLSAEAITFEYSRCEGTTLTADPSIRGLLSKADSNYHFTLNTTSEIKVLATTVKTCKAIAFLGKITKGRVLMLHQVYFDTKEIPDFDKWFYGQIRQIFSHLNDDLSEIVGSAPDWVNDIKLENQELMSNEIARLSEEKKNIEARIERQEALHLNYSILKSILFTSGKFLEKGIATVMTHLGIQHLVPPGSETDLIISEEDEYIAVEIKGVTGSASLKNSRQLEDWVNKTADQYDQEEVKGLLLLNCYHTLPLDQRVEIIFPPNVVDFSKKRGHCLMTTTSLFHMVKEFDSGKLDKKQILALIRTTEGVLDYPQKTALPKTKRS
;
A
#
# COMPACT_ATOMS: atom_id res chain seq x y z
N MET A 1 4.13 -0.14 27.96
CA MET A 1 3.09 0.00 26.92
C MET A 1 3.68 -0.37 25.58
N ASN A 2 3.09 -1.34 24.87
CA ASN A 2 3.59 -1.92 23.63
C ASN A 2 3.75 -0.85 22.52
N ALA A 3 4.88 -0.84 21.80
CA ALA A 3 5.17 0.09 20.71
C ALA A 3 4.08 0.08 19.61
N TRP A 4 3.44 -1.07 19.40
CA TRP A 4 2.32 -1.24 18.48
C TRP A 4 1.10 -0.39 18.87
N ILE A 5 0.74 -0.33 20.17
CA ILE A 5 -0.41 0.44 20.65
C ILE A 5 -0.15 1.94 20.47
N LYS A 6 1.06 2.41 20.78
CA LYS A 6 1.45 3.81 20.55
C LYS A 6 1.37 4.19 19.07
N LYS A 7 1.79 3.29 18.18
CA LYS A 7 1.65 3.48 16.73
C LYS A 7 0.19 3.57 16.30
N LYS A 8 -0.66 2.65 16.77
CA LYS A 8 -2.10 2.64 16.44
C LYS A 8 -2.83 3.89 16.93
N LYS A 9 -2.48 4.38 18.12
CA LYS A 9 -2.97 5.65 18.62
C LYS A 9 -2.60 6.81 17.69
N ALA A 10 -1.33 6.89 17.26
CA ALA A 10 -0.87 7.95 16.35
C ALA A 10 -1.60 7.90 14.99
N GLU A 11 -1.83 6.70 14.44
CA GLU A 11 -2.62 6.50 13.23
C GLU A 11 -4.06 6.99 13.40
N LEU A 12 -4.72 6.67 14.52
CA LEU A 12 -6.08 7.12 14.82
C LEU A 12 -6.15 8.64 15.04
N SER A 13 -5.19 9.22 15.75
CA SER A 13 -5.06 10.67 15.89
C SER A 13 -4.96 11.36 14.52
N GLN A 14 -4.15 10.80 13.60
CA GLN A 14 -4.06 11.32 12.24
C GLN A 14 -5.38 11.16 11.48
N PHE A 15 -6.07 10.04 11.63
CA PHE A 15 -7.38 9.81 11.02
C PHE A 15 -8.43 10.84 11.47
N TYR A 16 -8.53 11.15 12.76
CA TYR A 16 -9.42 12.22 13.24
C TYR A 16 -9.01 13.61 12.75
N ASN A 17 -7.70 13.90 12.68
CA ASN A 17 -7.21 15.17 12.14
C ASN A 17 -7.55 15.37 10.65
N LEU A 18 -7.83 14.28 9.92
CA LEU A 18 -8.29 14.29 8.53
C LEU A 18 -9.83 14.31 8.41
N GLY A 19 -10.57 14.34 9.53
CA GLY A 19 -12.04 14.35 9.54
C GLY A 19 -12.69 12.97 9.61
N GLY A 20 -11.92 11.94 9.96
CA GLY A 20 -12.41 10.57 10.05
C GLY A 20 -13.55 10.37 11.05
N GLU A 21 -14.43 9.43 10.72
CA GLU A 21 -15.58 9.01 11.52
C GLU A 21 -15.34 7.59 12.06
N VAL A 22 -15.55 7.38 13.35
CA VAL A 22 -15.45 6.06 13.98
C VAL A 22 -16.79 5.70 14.61
N VAL A 23 -17.25 4.47 14.35
CA VAL A 23 -18.44 3.91 14.97
C VAL A 23 -18.02 2.81 15.94
N ILE A 24 -18.54 2.87 17.17
CA ILE A 24 -18.28 1.90 18.24
C ILE A 24 -19.62 1.30 18.65
N ILE A 25 -19.76 -0.01 18.49
CA ILE A 25 -20.90 -0.76 19.01
C ILE A 25 -20.44 -1.49 20.26
N ALA A 26 -21.01 -1.10 21.39
CA ALA A 26 -20.57 -1.48 22.72
C ALA A 26 -21.50 -2.54 23.31
N ASP A 27 -20.95 -3.72 23.60
CA ASP A 27 -21.71 -4.81 24.24
C ASP A 27 -21.89 -4.56 25.76
N THR A 28 -20.80 -4.63 26.52
CA THR A 28 -20.83 -4.67 28.00
C THR A 28 -19.95 -3.61 28.68
N ILE A 29 -19.37 -2.72 27.90
CA ILE A 29 -17.99 -2.26 28.09
C ILE A 29 -17.67 -1.62 29.47
N PRO A 30 -16.52 -1.91 30.11
CA PRO A 30 -15.75 -0.90 30.85
C PRO A 30 -14.69 -0.29 29.91
N LEU A 31 -14.90 0.93 29.39
CA LEU A 31 -14.14 1.51 28.26
C LEU A 31 -12.71 1.92 28.69
N ILE A 32 -12.33 1.56 29.91
CA ILE A 32 -11.34 2.22 30.74
C ILE A 32 -10.25 1.21 31.18
N ALA A 33 -10.51 -0.10 31.10
CA ALA A 33 -9.52 -1.13 31.49
C ALA A 33 -9.76 -2.49 30.81
N TYR A 34 -9.02 -2.76 29.72
CA TYR A 34 -8.93 -4.08 29.10
C TYR A 34 -7.61 -4.76 29.42
N GLU A 35 -7.63 -6.02 29.85
CA GLU A 35 -6.43 -6.86 29.91
C GLU A 35 -6.18 -7.56 28.57
N ILE A 36 -5.09 -7.22 27.89
CA ILE A 36 -4.67 -7.92 26.67
C ILE A 36 -3.50 -8.85 26.99
N THR A 37 -3.70 -10.14 26.70
CA THR A 37 -2.66 -11.18 26.78
C THR A 37 -1.96 -11.32 25.43
N PHE A 38 -0.68 -10.99 25.39
CA PHE A 38 0.17 -11.29 24.23
C PHE A 38 0.76 -12.70 24.34
N PRO A 39 1.24 -13.32 23.24
CA PRO A 39 1.88 -14.64 23.24
C PRO A 39 3.05 -14.78 24.24
N SER A 40 3.59 -13.66 24.72
CA SER A 40 4.66 -13.57 25.71
C SER A 40 4.19 -13.51 27.17
N SER A 41 2.93 -13.86 27.47
CA SER A 41 2.36 -13.91 28.84
C SER A 41 2.43 -12.61 29.65
N ARG A 42 2.45 -11.44 28.99
CA ARG A 42 2.40 -10.13 29.66
C ARG A 42 1.00 -9.54 29.53
N PHE A 43 0.44 -9.12 30.65
CA PHE A 43 -0.83 -8.42 30.76
C PHE A 43 -0.61 -6.91 30.67
N TYR A 44 -1.46 -6.22 29.91
CA TYR A 44 -1.52 -4.77 29.88
C TYR A 44 -2.96 -4.33 30.07
N THR A 45 -3.19 -3.39 31.00
CA THR A 45 -4.46 -2.66 31.12
C THR A 45 -4.47 -1.51 30.11
N ILE A 46 -5.51 -1.45 29.29
CA ILE A 46 -5.67 -0.43 28.24
C ILE A 46 -7.00 0.30 28.42
N ASP A 47 -6.92 1.64 28.44
CA ASP A 47 -8.05 2.54 28.30
C ASP A 47 -8.38 2.71 26.81
N LEU A 48 -9.60 2.31 26.42
CA LEU A 48 -10.03 2.35 25.02
C LEU A 48 -10.16 3.79 24.52
N LEU A 49 -10.56 4.74 25.38
CA LEU A 49 -10.62 6.16 24.99
C LEU A 49 -9.23 6.71 24.69
N TRP A 50 -8.23 6.30 25.48
CA TRP A 50 -6.84 6.66 25.21
C TRP A 50 -6.34 6.06 23.89
N VAL A 51 -6.69 4.81 23.57
CA VAL A 51 -6.35 4.20 22.27
C VAL A 51 -7.04 4.90 21.12
N LEU A 52 -8.31 5.24 21.31
CA LEU A 52 -9.13 5.96 20.35
C LEU A 52 -8.76 7.43 20.21
N SER A 53 -7.71 7.93 20.88
CA SER A 53 -7.34 9.34 20.88
C SER A 53 -8.53 10.27 21.22
N ALA A 54 -9.42 9.76 22.08
CA ALA A 54 -10.69 10.35 22.45
C ALA A 54 -10.68 10.89 23.88
N GLU A 55 -9.51 11.29 24.40
CA GLU A 55 -9.36 11.73 25.80
C GLU A 55 -10.14 13.00 26.13
N ALA A 56 -10.57 13.75 25.11
CA ALA A 56 -11.47 14.89 25.27
C ALA A 56 -12.91 14.48 25.66
N ILE A 57 -13.29 13.22 25.41
CA ILE A 57 -14.61 12.69 25.75
C ILE A 57 -14.52 12.06 27.14
N THR A 58 -15.13 12.72 28.13
CA THR A 58 -15.19 12.25 29.51
C THR A 58 -16.59 11.76 29.87
N PHE A 59 -16.68 10.55 30.42
CA PHE A 59 -17.91 9.99 30.97
C PHE A 59 -17.63 9.06 32.15
N GLU A 60 -18.60 8.94 33.05
CA GLU A 60 -18.63 7.88 34.06
C GLU A 60 -19.53 6.74 33.59
N TYR A 61 -19.14 5.50 33.89
CA TYR A 61 -19.87 4.31 33.49
C TYR A 61 -20.58 3.67 34.68
N SER A 62 -21.75 3.08 34.44
CA SER A 62 -22.42 2.20 35.39
C SER A 62 -23.02 0.99 34.67
N ARG A 63 -22.76 -0.21 35.18
CA ARG A 63 -23.36 -1.45 34.67
C ARG A 63 -24.84 -1.50 35.02
N CYS A 64 -25.67 -1.83 34.05
CA CYS A 64 -27.10 -2.07 34.23
C CYS A 64 -27.61 -2.99 33.12
N GLU A 65 -28.88 -3.33 33.08
CA GLU A 65 -29.45 -4.05 31.94
C GLU A 65 -30.86 -3.56 31.65
N GLY A 66 -31.21 -3.44 30.38
CA GLY A 66 -32.58 -3.14 29.97
C GLY A 66 -32.76 -3.12 28.46
N THR A 67 -34.02 -3.04 28.07
CA THR A 67 -34.46 -3.08 26.67
C THR A 67 -35.23 -1.83 26.26
N THR A 68 -35.66 -1.01 27.25
CA THR A 68 -36.45 0.19 27.00
C THR A 68 -35.57 1.43 27.00
N LEU A 69 -35.57 2.15 25.87
CA LEU A 69 -34.79 3.36 25.65
C LEU A 69 -35.64 4.47 25.01
N THR A 70 -35.15 5.70 25.13
CA THR A 70 -35.63 6.88 24.39
C THR A 70 -34.55 7.27 23.40
N ALA A 71 -34.91 7.38 22.11
CA ALA A 71 -33.98 7.66 21.03
C ALA A 71 -34.21 9.04 20.41
N ASP A 72 -33.12 9.74 20.16
CA ASP A 72 -33.06 10.95 19.35
C ASP A 72 -33.55 10.65 17.92
N PRO A 73 -34.31 11.57 17.28
CA PRO A 73 -34.82 11.36 15.93
C PRO A 73 -33.77 10.90 14.91
N SER A 74 -32.52 11.37 15.03
CA SER A 74 -31.43 11.05 14.11
C SER A 74 -31.05 9.56 14.08
N ILE A 75 -31.27 8.81 15.15
CA ILE A 75 -30.93 7.37 15.23
C ILE A 75 -32.14 6.44 15.18
N ARG A 76 -33.38 6.97 15.15
CA ARG A 76 -34.60 6.13 15.17
C ARG A 76 -34.68 5.21 13.96
N GLY A 77 -34.24 5.66 12.79
CA GLY A 77 -34.19 4.84 11.58
C GLY A 77 -33.33 3.59 11.79
N LEU A 78 -32.14 3.76 12.37
CA LEU A 78 -31.23 2.68 12.70
C LEU A 78 -31.84 1.72 13.73
N LEU A 79 -32.37 2.24 14.84
CA LEU A 79 -32.91 1.41 15.92
C LEU A 79 -34.25 0.73 15.59
N SER A 80 -35.02 1.26 14.63
CA SER A 80 -36.31 0.67 14.23
C SER A 80 -36.21 -0.74 13.64
N LYS A 81 -35.01 -1.13 13.20
CA LYS A 81 -34.69 -2.43 12.60
C LYS A 81 -33.70 -3.23 13.45
N ALA A 82 -33.46 -2.81 14.68
CA ALA A 82 -32.47 -3.40 15.57
C ALA A 82 -33.08 -3.82 16.90
N ASP A 83 -32.79 -5.05 17.31
CA ASP A 83 -32.99 -5.47 18.69
C ASP A 83 -31.97 -4.75 19.57
N SER A 84 -32.51 -3.96 20.49
CA SER A 84 -31.76 -2.96 21.24
C SER A 84 -31.72 -3.31 22.72
N ASN A 85 -30.63 -3.95 23.13
CA ASN A 85 -30.34 -4.23 24.53
C ASN A 85 -29.18 -3.33 24.99
N TYR A 86 -29.26 -2.82 26.22
CA TYR A 86 -28.15 -2.08 26.81
C TYR A 86 -27.71 -2.76 28.10
N HIS A 87 -26.39 -2.90 28.27
CA HIS A 87 -25.77 -3.45 29.48
C HIS A 87 -25.05 -2.38 30.32
N PHE A 88 -25.27 -1.10 30.01
CA PHE A 88 -24.61 -0.01 30.67
C PHE A 88 -25.34 1.32 30.53
N THR A 89 -24.94 2.28 31.35
CA THR A 89 -25.29 3.69 31.26
C THR A 89 -24.05 4.56 31.41
N LEU A 90 -24.09 5.75 30.82
CA LEU A 90 -23.04 6.74 30.81
C LEU A 90 -23.55 8.04 31.44
N ASN A 91 -22.76 8.63 32.33
CA ASN A 91 -22.91 10.02 32.76
C ASN A 91 -21.86 10.85 32.03
N THR A 92 -22.30 11.76 31.18
CA THR A 92 -21.45 12.49 30.24
C THR A 92 -21.09 13.85 30.82
N THR A 93 -19.81 14.23 30.84
CA THR A 93 -19.35 15.53 31.40
C THR A 93 -18.77 16.49 30.36
N SER A 94 -18.77 16.10 29.08
CA SER A 94 -18.19 16.83 27.93
C SER A 94 -19.25 17.26 26.92
N GLU A 95 -18.88 18.11 25.96
CA GLU A 95 -19.72 18.50 24.79
C GLU A 95 -19.97 17.29 23.88
N ILE A 96 -20.92 16.45 24.25
CA ILE A 96 -21.37 15.31 23.45
C ILE A 96 -22.88 15.34 23.26
N LYS A 97 -23.31 15.01 22.04
CA LYS A 97 -24.73 14.88 21.70
C LYS A 97 -25.20 13.50 22.15
N VAL A 98 -26.07 13.45 23.15
CA VAL A 98 -26.68 12.19 23.60
C VAL A 98 -27.72 11.76 22.58
N LEU A 99 -27.61 10.53 22.08
CA LEU A 99 -28.47 10.01 21.01
C LEU A 99 -29.50 9.01 21.54
N ALA A 100 -29.22 8.31 22.63
CA ALA A 100 -30.20 7.48 23.31
C ALA A 100 -30.02 7.51 24.83
N THR A 101 -31.13 7.44 25.54
CA THR A 101 -31.17 7.39 27.01
C THR A 101 -32.07 6.29 27.52
N THR A 102 -31.88 5.89 28.77
CA THR A 102 -32.83 4.99 29.46
C THR A 102 -34.10 5.75 29.87
N VAL A 103 -35.28 5.13 29.73
CA VAL A 103 -36.57 5.79 30.00
C VAL A 103 -36.72 6.28 31.45
N LYS A 104 -36.18 5.55 32.43
CA LYS A 104 -36.39 5.86 33.86
C LYS A 104 -35.35 6.77 34.47
N THR A 105 -34.09 6.66 34.03
CA THR A 105 -32.97 7.38 34.67
C THR A 105 -32.40 8.48 33.78
N CYS A 106 -32.86 8.60 32.54
CA CYS A 106 -32.38 9.54 31.52
C CYS A 106 -30.87 9.47 31.27
N LYS A 107 -30.19 8.42 31.74
CA LYS A 107 -28.76 8.22 31.52
C LYS A 107 -28.49 7.80 30.09
N ALA A 108 -27.39 8.28 29.53
CA ALA A 108 -27.01 8.06 28.14
C ALA A 108 -26.56 6.61 27.92
N ILE A 109 -26.92 6.05 26.76
CA ILE A 109 -26.48 4.72 26.31
C ILE A 109 -25.93 4.75 24.88
N ALA A 110 -26.15 5.85 24.16
CA ALA A 110 -25.54 6.17 22.89
C ALA A 110 -25.24 7.67 22.82
N PHE A 111 -24.10 8.03 22.22
CA PHE A 111 -23.71 9.42 22.05
C PHE A 111 -22.91 9.61 20.77
N LEU A 112 -22.78 10.87 20.38
CA LEU A 112 -21.96 11.31 19.27
C LEU A 112 -21.09 12.47 19.74
N GLY A 113 -19.78 12.28 19.67
CA GLY A 113 -18.77 13.20 20.16
C GLY A 113 -17.80 13.65 19.07
N LYS A 114 -17.22 14.84 19.25
CA LYS A 114 -16.23 15.42 18.35
C LYS A 114 -14.81 15.25 18.90
N ILE A 115 -13.88 14.85 18.04
CA ILE A 115 -12.45 14.74 18.38
C ILE A 115 -11.67 15.47 17.30
N THR A 116 -11.07 16.62 17.62
CA THR A 116 -10.36 17.48 16.65
C THR A 116 -11.27 17.84 15.46
N LYS A 117 -10.98 17.33 14.25
CA LYS A 117 -11.82 17.46 13.04
C LYS A 117 -12.72 16.24 12.78
N GLY A 118 -12.50 15.13 13.47
CA GLY A 118 -13.22 13.88 13.29
C GLY A 118 -14.30 13.64 14.35
N ARG A 119 -14.98 12.50 14.27
CA ARG A 119 -16.18 12.19 15.07
C ARG A 119 -16.20 10.75 15.55
N VAL A 120 -16.81 10.52 16.71
CA VAL A 120 -17.05 9.20 17.27
C VAL A 120 -18.51 9.03 17.58
N LEU A 121 -19.14 8.05 16.93
CA LEU A 121 -20.46 7.55 17.25
C LEU A 121 -20.31 6.33 18.16
N MET A 122 -20.91 6.39 19.34
CA MET A 122 -20.96 5.28 20.27
C MET A 122 -22.40 4.82 20.44
N LEU A 123 -22.64 3.54 20.19
CA LEU A 123 -23.93 2.88 20.32
C LEU A 123 -23.82 1.78 21.38
N HIS A 124 -24.90 1.56 22.12
CA HIS A 124 -25.09 0.33 22.87
C HIS A 124 -25.23 -0.86 21.91
N GLN A 125 -25.32 -2.06 22.47
CA GLN A 125 -25.46 -3.28 21.68
C GLN A 125 -26.73 -3.23 20.83
N VAL A 126 -26.56 -3.40 19.53
CA VAL A 126 -27.64 -3.44 18.55
C VAL A 126 -27.46 -4.67 17.68
N TYR A 127 -28.51 -5.47 17.58
CA TYR A 127 -28.56 -6.67 16.77
C TYR A 127 -29.51 -6.45 15.59
N PHE A 128 -29.04 -6.76 14.38
CA PHE A 128 -29.84 -6.62 13.17
C PHE A 128 -30.13 -7.99 12.59
N ASP A 129 -31.41 -8.27 12.29
CA ASP A 129 -31.76 -9.40 11.44
C ASP A 129 -31.48 -9.04 9.98
N THR A 130 -30.27 -9.39 9.53
CA THR A 130 -29.80 -9.13 8.16
C THR A 130 -30.69 -9.72 7.07
N LYS A 131 -31.54 -10.71 7.37
CA LYS A 131 -32.46 -11.31 6.39
C LYS A 131 -33.65 -10.41 6.09
N GLU A 132 -34.04 -9.53 7.02
CA GLU A 132 -35.15 -8.61 6.87
C GLU A 132 -34.75 -7.26 6.24
N ILE A 133 -33.44 -7.04 6.02
CA ILE A 133 -32.89 -5.79 5.50
C ILE A 133 -32.19 -6.09 4.16
N PRO A 134 -32.86 -5.83 3.02
CA PRO A 134 -32.23 -5.95 1.71
C PRO A 134 -31.00 -5.04 1.62
N ASP A 135 -29.87 -5.60 1.19
CA ASP A 135 -28.61 -4.87 1.05
C ASP A 135 -28.19 -4.18 2.36
N PHE A 136 -28.11 -4.98 3.45
CA PHE A 136 -27.83 -4.53 4.81
C PHE A 136 -26.66 -3.56 4.90
N ASP A 137 -25.54 -3.86 4.22
CA ASP A 137 -24.36 -3.00 4.25
C ASP A 137 -24.69 -1.59 3.75
N LYS A 138 -25.31 -1.49 2.57
CA LYS A 138 -25.69 -0.22 1.97
C LYS A 138 -26.69 0.55 2.84
N TRP A 139 -27.67 -0.15 3.41
CA TRP A 139 -28.62 0.44 4.33
C TRP A 139 -27.94 0.98 5.59
N PHE A 140 -27.11 0.17 6.24
CA PHE A 140 -26.40 0.50 7.47
C PHE A 140 -25.46 1.70 7.26
N TYR A 141 -24.66 1.69 6.19
CA TYR A 141 -23.81 2.83 5.83
C TYR A 141 -24.64 4.11 5.57
N GLY A 142 -25.82 3.98 4.95
CA GLY A 142 -26.74 5.09 4.75
C GLY A 142 -27.22 5.70 6.08
N GLN A 143 -27.60 4.86 7.05
CA GLN A 143 -28.02 5.30 8.38
C GLN A 143 -26.89 5.99 9.14
N ILE A 144 -25.68 5.43 9.13
CA ILE A 144 -24.52 6.03 9.78
C ILE A 144 -24.18 7.40 9.18
N ARG A 145 -24.21 7.53 7.85
CA ARG A 145 -24.01 8.83 7.18
C ARG A 145 -25.05 9.86 7.56
N GLN A 146 -26.32 9.45 7.65
CA GLN A 146 -27.39 10.32 8.11
C GLN A 146 -27.12 10.78 9.54
N ILE A 147 -26.77 9.88 10.46
CA ILE A 147 -26.47 10.24 11.85
C ILE A 147 -25.33 11.27 11.92
N PHE A 148 -24.25 11.06 11.17
CA PHE A 148 -23.13 11.99 11.14
C PHE A 148 -23.46 13.34 10.46
N SER A 149 -24.43 13.40 9.54
CA SER A 149 -24.85 14.67 8.93
C SER A 149 -25.61 15.57 9.91
N HIS A 150 -26.33 15.01 10.89
CA HIS A 150 -27.09 15.74 11.92
C HIS A 150 -26.22 16.41 13.01
N LEU A 151 -24.89 16.41 12.84
CA LEU A 151 -23.93 17.12 13.68
C LEU A 151 -23.37 18.39 13.02
N ASN A 152 -23.60 18.58 11.71
CA ASN A 152 -23.36 19.88 11.08
C ASN A 152 -24.42 20.92 11.52
N ASP A 153 -25.37 20.50 12.36
CA ASP A 153 -26.57 21.23 12.72
C ASP A 153 -26.39 22.28 13.83
N ASP A 154 -25.24 22.37 14.51
CA ASP A 154 -25.02 23.47 15.47
C ASP A 154 -25.01 24.85 14.76
N LEU A 155 -24.82 24.89 13.44
CA LEU A 155 -25.05 26.08 12.60
C LEU A 155 -26.41 26.07 11.89
N SER A 156 -27.04 24.91 11.69
CA SER A 156 -28.33 24.81 11.00
C SER A 156 -29.53 25.06 11.94
N GLU A 157 -29.40 24.83 13.25
CA GLU A 157 -30.41 25.23 14.24
C GLU A 157 -30.56 26.76 14.33
N ILE A 158 -29.49 27.52 14.02
CA ILE A 158 -29.52 28.99 13.92
C ILE A 158 -30.19 29.45 12.62
N VAL A 159 -30.05 28.67 11.53
CA VAL A 159 -30.47 29.06 10.18
C VAL A 159 -31.86 28.52 9.80
N GLY A 160 -32.32 27.44 10.43
CA GLY A 160 -33.59 26.77 10.10
C GLY A 160 -33.67 26.35 8.62
N SER A 161 -34.87 26.01 8.15
CA SER A 161 -35.12 25.96 6.70
C SER A 161 -35.22 27.41 6.20
N ALA A 162 -34.08 28.00 5.84
CA ALA A 162 -34.05 29.31 5.22
C ALA A 162 -34.97 29.31 3.98
N PRO A 163 -35.91 30.24 3.87
CA PRO A 163 -36.71 30.38 2.66
C PRO A 163 -35.82 30.58 1.43
N ASP A 164 -36.25 30.09 0.26
CA ASP A 164 -35.44 30.10 -0.96
C ASP A 164 -34.90 31.50 -1.34
N TRP A 165 -35.63 32.56 -1.02
CA TRP A 165 -35.25 33.96 -1.28
C TRP A 165 -34.01 34.42 -0.50
N VAL A 166 -33.63 33.73 0.59
CA VAL A 166 -32.43 34.06 1.36
C VAL A 166 -31.17 33.78 0.55
N ASN A 167 -31.21 32.81 -0.37
CA ASN A 167 -30.10 32.53 -1.30
C ASN A 167 -29.82 33.67 -2.28
N ASP A 168 -30.80 34.55 -2.51
CA ASP A 168 -30.64 35.74 -3.36
C ASP A 168 -29.93 36.89 -2.62
N ILE A 169 -29.79 36.81 -1.29
CA ILE A 169 -29.03 37.78 -0.49
C ILE A 169 -27.54 37.43 -0.58
N LYS A 170 -26.83 38.14 -1.45
CA LYS A 170 -25.36 38.02 -1.57
C LYS A 170 -24.67 38.91 -0.53
N LEU A 171 -23.94 38.31 0.39
CA LEU A 171 -22.99 39.03 1.24
C LEU A 171 -21.68 39.25 0.47
N GLU A 172 -21.14 40.47 0.55
CA GLU A 172 -19.96 40.90 -0.23
C GLU A 172 -18.74 39.96 -0.05
N ASN A 173 -18.53 39.44 1.17
CA ASN A 173 -17.44 38.49 1.46
C ASN A 173 -17.76 37.03 1.07
N GLN A 174 -19.03 36.67 0.87
CA GLN A 174 -19.43 35.30 0.55
C GLN A 174 -19.04 34.90 -0.87
N GLU A 175 -19.07 35.84 -1.82
CA GLU A 175 -18.59 35.61 -3.18
C GLU A 175 -17.07 35.40 -3.22
N LEU A 176 -16.31 36.17 -2.43
CA LEU A 176 -14.87 35.98 -2.27
C LEU A 176 -14.56 34.59 -1.68
N MET A 177 -15.29 34.17 -0.65
CA MET A 177 -15.12 32.84 -0.05
C MET A 177 -15.51 31.71 -1.02
N SER A 178 -16.59 31.86 -1.77
CA SER A 178 -17.03 30.88 -2.78
C SER A 178 -15.99 30.72 -3.89
N ASN A 179 -15.44 31.83 -4.38
CA ASN A 179 -14.36 31.84 -5.37
C ASN A 179 -13.09 31.19 -4.83
N GLU A 180 -12.74 31.45 -3.56
CA GLU A 180 -11.59 30.82 -2.92
C GLU A 180 -11.78 29.32 -2.71
N ILE A 181 -12.98 28.86 -2.33
CA ILE A 181 -13.32 27.43 -2.24
C ILE A 181 -13.19 26.77 -3.62
N ALA A 182 -13.68 27.42 -4.68
CA ALA A 182 -13.56 26.90 -6.04
C ALA A 182 -12.09 26.79 -6.47
N ARG A 183 -11.28 27.84 -6.19
CA ARG A 183 -9.83 27.85 -6.44
C ARG A 183 -9.11 26.72 -5.71
N LEU A 184 -9.32 26.59 -4.41
CA LEU A 184 -8.72 25.54 -3.58
C LEU A 184 -9.17 24.14 -4.01
N SER A 185 -10.41 23.98 -4.45
CA SER A 185 -10.93 22.70 -4.96
C SER A 185 -10.24 22.28 -6.26
N GLU A 186 -9.98 23.24 -7.16
CA GLU A 186 -9.22 22.99 -8.39
C GLU A 186 -7.73 22.72 -8.09
N GLU A 187 -7.13 23.43 -7.13
CA GLU A 187 -5.77 23.13 -6.67
C GLU A 187 -5.65 21.71 -6.10
N LYS A 188 -6.61 21.30 -5.25
CA LYS A 188 -6.67 19.95 -4.70
C LYS A 188 -6.68 18.90 -5.81
N LYS A 189 -7.56 19.06 -6.80
CA LYS A 189 -7.67 18.14 -7.95
C LYS A 189 -6.35 18.05 -8.73
N ASN A 190 -5.69 19.18 -8.96
CA ASN A 190 -4.40 19.22 -9.65
C ASN A 190 -3.27 18.55 -8.85
N ILE A 191 -3.26 18.72 -7.52
CA ILE A 191 -2.31 18.06 -6.62
C ILE A 191 -2.55 16.55 -6.61
N GLU A 192 -3.80 16.10 -6.51
CA GLU A 192 -4.17 14.67 -6.54
C GLU A 192 -3.70 14.00 -7.85
N ALA A 193 -3.97 14.61 -9.00
CA ALA A 193 -3.47 14.12 -10.29
C ALA A 193 -1.94 14.12 -10.41
N ARG A 194 -1.24 14.97 -9.65
CA ARG A 194 0.22 14.94 -9.57
C ARG A 194 0.71 13.81 -8.67
N ILE A 195 0.03 13.54 -7.56
CA ILE A 195 0.33 12.42 -6.65
C ILE A 195 0.18 11.10 -7.41
N GLU A 196 -0.93 10.87 -8.10
CA GLU A 196 -1.16 9.64 -8.88
C GLU A 196 -0.04 9.40 -9.90
N ARG A 197 0.40 10.44 -10.60
CA ARG A 197 1.53 10.36 -11.53
C ARG A 197 2.84 9.97 -10.83
N GLN A 198 3.11 10.54 -9.65
CA GLN A 198 4.31 10.21 -8.87
C GLN A 198 4.26 8.78 -8.32
N GLU A 199 3.09 8.31 -7.87
CA GLU A 199 2.88 6.95 -7.41
C GLU A 199 3.10 5.93 -8.54
N ALA A 200 2.59 6.22 -9.74
CA ALA A 200 2.85 5.39 -10.93
C ALA A 200 4.35 5.30 -11.27
N LEU A 201 5.08 6.43 -11.21
CA LEU A 201 6.53 6.46 -11.39
C LEU A 201 7.26 5.65 -10.30
N HIS A 202 6.85 5.82 -9.04
CA HIS A 202 7.43 5.09 -7.92
C HIS A 202 7.20 3.58 -8.02
N LEU A 203 6.01 3.16 -8.48
CA LEU A 203 5.70 1.76 -8.74
C LEU A 203 6.62 1.20 -9.84
N ASN A 204 6.86 1.96 -10.92
CA ASN A 204 7.79 1.55 -11.96
C ASN A 204 9.20 1.30 -11.40
N TYR A 205 9.74 2.23 -10.59
CA TYR A 205 11.02 2.03 -9.92
C TYR A 205 11.03 0.82 -8.96
N SER A 206 9.90 0.52 -8.32
CA SER A 206 9.77 -0.66 -7.47
C SER A 206 9.85 -1.96 -8.28
N ILE A 207 9.26 -1.99 -9.48
CA ILE A 207 9.38 -3.10 -10.42
C ILE A 207 10.83 -3.25 -10.88
N LEU A 208 11.52 -2.16 -11.21
CA LEU A 208 12.94 -2.22 -11.61
C LEU A 208 13.83 -2.79 -10.48
N LYS A 209 13.53 -2.49 -9.21
CA LYS A 209 14.24 -3.06 -8.05
C LYS A 209 13.87 -4.54 -7.80
N SER A 210 12.73 -5.00 -8.28
CA SER A 210 12.25 -6.37 -8.02
C SER A 210 13.22 -7.45 -8.51
N ILE A 211 13.93 -7.18 -9.61
CA ILE A 211 14.92 -8.08 -10.23
C ILE A 211 16.07 -8.47 -9.29
N LEU A 212 16.26 -7.71 -8.20
CA LEU A 212 17.28 -7.95 -7.20
C LEU A 212 16.88 -9.03 -6.19
N PHE A 213 15.59 -9.33 -6.01
CA PHE A 213 15.13 -10.26 -4.96
C PHE A 213 14.12 -11.32 -5.44
N THR A 214 13.52 -11.16 -6.63
CA THR A 214 12.56 -12.12 -7.19
C THR A 214 13.23 -13.30 -7.90
N SER A 215 12.48 -14.39 -8.08
CA SER A 215 12.86 -15.58 -8.86
C SER A 215 11.69 -16.11 -9.70
N GLY A 216 11.97 -17.05 -10.62
CA GLY A 216 10.99 -17.64 -11.53
C GLY A 216 10.24 -16.61 -12.39
N LYS A 217 8.94 -16.84 -12.62
CA LYS A 217 8.09 -15.98 -13.47
C LYS A 217 8.07 -14.51 -13.08
N PHE A 218 8.22 -14.20 -11.79
CA PHE A 218 8.28 -12.80 -11.34
C PHE A 218 9.59 -12.12 -11.77
N LEU A 219 10.70 -12.85 -11.71
CA LEU A 219 11.98 -12.36 -12.20
C LEU A 219 11.94 -12.17 -13.72
N GLU A 220 11.45 -13.15 -14.48
CA GLU A 220 11.31 -13.06 -15.94
C GLU A 220 10.51 -11.80 -16.36
N LYS A 221 9.35 -11.57 -15.73
CA LYS A 221 8.53 -10.37 -15.96
C LYS A 221 9.24 -9.07 -15.58
N GLY A 222 9.97 -9.08 -14.46
CA GLY A 222 10.77 -7.94 -14.02
C GLY A 222 11.88 -7.60 -15.03
N ILE A 223 12.58 -8.62 -15.54
CA ILE A 223 13.60 -8.45 -16.58
C ILE A 223 12.99 -7.94 -17.89
N ALA A 224 11.86 -8.48 -18.35
CA ALA A 224 11.17 -7.97 -19.54
C ALA A 224 10.81 -6.47 -19.39
N THR A 225 10.33 -6.08 -18.21
CA THR A 225 10.04 -4.67 -17.89
C THR A 225 11.31 -3.81 -17.95
N VAL A 226 12.43 -4.31 -17.42
CA VAL A 226 13.73 -3.64 -17.49
C VAL A 226 14.19 -3.49 -18.95
N MET A 227 14.04 -4.51 -19.80
CA MET A 227 14.41 -4.42 -21.20
C MET A 227 13.58 -3.35 -21.93
N THR A 228 12.26 -3.30 -21.70
CA THR A 228 11.40 -2.21 -22.21
C THR A 228 11.87 -0.84 -21.73
N HIS A 229 12.19 -0.72 -20.44
CA HIS A 229 12.66 0.53 -19.84
C HIS A 229 13.97 1.03 -20.47
N LEU A 230 14.88 0.11 -20.81
CA LEU A 230 16.13 0.41 -21.53
C LEU A 230 15.92 0.65 -23.03
N GLY A 231 14.68 0.55 -23.54
CA GLY A 231 14.36 0.66 -24.96
C GLY A 231 14.83 -0.52 -25.81
N ILE A 232 15.15 -1.66 -25.18
CA ILE A 232 15.61 -2.89 -25.84
C ILE A 232 14.39 -3.71 -26.26
N GLN A 233 14.28 -3.93 -27.57
CA GLN A 233 13.25 -4.78 -28.16
C GLN A 233 13.49 -6.24 -27.77
N HIS A 234 12.43 -6.91 -27.34
CA HIS A 234 12.49 -8.30 -26.95
C HIS A 234 11.17 -8.99 -27.29
N LEU A 235 11.28 -10.31 -27.47
CA LEU A 235 10.18 -11.22 -27.74
C LEU A 235 10.06 -12.18 -26.57
N VAL A 236 8.83 -12.40 -26.11
CA VAL A 236 8.48 -13.51 -25.22
C VAL A 236 7.78 -14.54 -26.10
N PRO A 237 8.44 -15.65 -26.47
CA PRO A 237 7.86 -16.54 -27.46
C PRO A 237 6.60 -17.23 -26.90
N PRO A 238 5.47 -17.25 -27.64
CA PRO A 238 4.23 -17.83 -27.14
C PRO A 238 4.39 -19.34 -26.87
N GLY A 239 4.22 -19.74 -25.60
CA GLY A 239 4.33 -21.14 -25.20
C GLY A 239 5.75 -21.71 -25.15
N SER A 240 6.80 -20.88 -25.20
CA SER A 240 8.18 -21.37 -25.15
C SER A 240 8.68 -21.69 -23.75
N GLU A 241 9.59 -22.65 -23.76
CA GLU A 241 10.50 -23.00 -22.67
C GLU A 241 11.70 -22.02 -22.53
N THR A 242 11.91 -21.11 -23.51
CA THR A 242 12.89 -20.00 -23.45
C THR A 242 12.33 -18.82 -22.68
N ASP A 243 13.12 -18.23 -21.79
CA ASP A 243 12.66 -17.14 -20.91
C ASP A 243 12.47 -15.81 -21.67
N LEU A 244 13.42 -15.42 -22.54
CA LEU A 244 13.36 -14.16 -23.32
C LEU A 244 14.30 -14.19 -24.54
N ILE A 245 13.94 -13.53 -25.64
CA ILE A 245 14.82 -13.29 -26.80
C ILE A 245 14.92 -11.78 -27.02
N ILE A 246 16.13 -11.24 -27.09
CA ILE A 246 16.34 -9.84 -27.52
C ILE A 246 16.47 -9.84 -29.03
N SER A 247 15.77 -8.93 -29.70
CA SER A 247 15.78 -8.80 -31.17
C SER A 247 16.07 -7.35 -31.53
N GLU A 248 17.27 -7.05 -32.03
CA GLU A 248 17.68 -5.68 -32.35
C GLU A 248 18.51 -5.65 -33.62
N GLU A 249 18.07 -4.85 -34.61
CA GLU A 249 18.76 -4.69 -35.91
C GLU A 249 19.01 -6.03 -36.63
N ASP A 250 18.00 -6.90 -36.65
CA ASP A 250 18.04 -8.27 -37.21
C ASP A 250 19.03 -9.24 -36.52
N GLU A 251 19.62 -8.85 -35.40
CA GLU A 251 20.42 -9.72 -34.54
C GLU A 251 19.61 -10.22 -33.34
N TYR A 252 19.81 -11.48 -32.98
CA TYR A 252 19.10 -12.16 -31.91
C TYR A 252 20.03 -12.53 -30.75
N ILE A 253 19.56 -12.36 -29.52
CA ILE A 253 20.23 -12.82 -28.31
C ILE A 253 19.26 -13.73 -27.55
N ALA A 254 19.63 -15.00 -27.39
CA ALA A 254 18.90 -15.94 -26.56
C ALA A 254 19.23 -15.65 -25.08
N VAL A 255 18.20 -15.45 -24.25
CA VAL A 255 18.38 -15.09 -22.83
C VAL A 255 17.80 -16.18 -21.94
N GLU A 256 18.64 -16.70 -21.04
CA GLU A 256 18.24 -17.61 -19.96
C GLU A 256 18.25 -16.86 -18.63
N ILE A 257 17.12 -16.86 -17.92
CA ILE A 257 16.93 -16.09 -16.69
C ILE A 257 16.70 -17.05 -15.52
N LYS A 258 17.53 -16.97 -14.48
CA LYS A 258 17.30 -17.77 -13.26
C LYS A 258 17.57 -16.99 -11.98
N GLY A 259 16.62 -17.09 -11.05
CA GLY A 259 16.84 -16.76 -9.65
C GLY A 259 17.23 -18.02 -8.90
N VAL A 260 18.41 -18.03 -8.27
CA VAL A 260 18.93 -19.18 -7.53
C VAL A 260 19.41 -18.75 -6.15
N THR A 261 19.30 -19.63 -5.16
CA THR A 261 19.77 -19.38 -3.78
C THR A 261 21.28 -19.59 -3.61
N GLY A 262 21.98 -20.05 -4.65
CA GLY A 262 23.41 -20.31 -4.67
C GLY A 262 24.12 -19.76 -5.91
N SER A 263 25.30 -20.30 -6.20
CA SER A 263 26.06 -19.98 -7.43
C SER A 263 25.38 -20.50 -8.69
N ALA A 264 25.81 -19.99 -9.84
CA ALA A 264 25.51 -20.56 -11.15
C ALA A 264 25.92 -22.04 -11.22
N SER A 265 25.10 -22.85 -11.88
CA SER A 265 25.41 -24.25 -12.15
C SER A 265 25.74 -24.45 -13.63
N LEU A 266 26.53 -25.48 -13.96
CA LEU A 266 26.83 -25.83 -15.35
C LEU A 266 25.55 -26.22 -16.13
N LYS A 267 24.53 -26.71 -15.43
CA LYS A 267 23.22 -27.01 -16.03
C LYS A 267 22.60 -25.74 -16.63
N ASN A 268 22.73 -24.60 -15.98
CA ASN A 268 22.18 -23.33 -16.45
C ASN A 268 22.83 -22.91 -17.78
N SER A 269 24.17 -23.01 -17.90
CA SER A 269 24.86 -22.68 -19.15
C SER A 269 24.54 -23.65 -20.29
N ARG A 270 24.30 -24.93 -19.99
CA ARG A 270 23.87 -25.91 -21.00
C ARG A 270 22.46 -25.61 -21.49
N GLN A 271 21.56 -25.24 -20.58
CA GLN A 271 20.20 -24.84 -20.94
C GLN A 271 20.20 -23.60 -21.85
N LEU A 272 21.08 -22.62 -21.57
CA LEU A 272 21.28 -21.48 -22.46
C LEU A 272 21.76 -21.90 -23.86
N GLU A 273 22.71 -22.83 -23.97
CA GLU A 273 23.19 -23.33 -25.26
C GLU A 273 22.05 -23.92 -26.10
N ASP A 274 21.17 -24.70 -25.47
CA ASP A 274 20.01 -25.27 -26.14
C ASP A 274 19.10 -24.17 -26.70
N TRP A 275 18.97 -23.02 -26.02
CA TRP A 275 18.23 -21.86 -26.50
C TRP A 275 18.91 -21.11 -27.62
N VAL A 276 20.24 -20.99 -27.56
CA VAL A 276 21.04 -20.39 -28.64
C VAL A 276 20.79 -21.16 -29.93
N ASN A 277 20.92 -22.49 -29.91
CA ASN A 277 20.69 -23.34 -31.07
C ASN A 277 19.25 -23.25 -31.59
N LYS A 278 18.24 -23.34 -30.70
CA LYS A 278 16.83 -23.22 -31.09
C LYS A 278 16.51 -21.85 -31.70
N THR A 279 17.10 -20.78 -31.18
CA THR A 279 16.90 -19.42 -31.69
C THR A 279 17.57 -19.27 -33.06
N ALA A 280 18.77 -19.82 -33.23
CA ALA A 280 19.47 -19.84 -34.52
C ALA A 280 18.65 -20.56 -35.59
N ASP A 281 18.12 -21.75 -35.27
CA ASP A 281 17.26 -22.52 -36.16
C ASP A 281 15.93 -21.78 -36.48
N GLN A 282 15.32 -21.16 -35.48
CA GLN A 282 14.02 -20.50 -35.63
C GLN A 282 14.09 -19.25 -36.53
N TYR A 283 15.18 -18.49 -36.46
CA TYR A 283 15.34 -17.22 -37.17
C TYR A 283 16.36 -17.27 -38.32
N ASP A 284 16.79 -18.48 -38.71
CA ASP A 284 17.75 -18.73 -39.79
C ASP A 284 19.02 -17.87 -39.65
N GLN A 285 19.62 -17.90 -38.46
CA GLN A 285 20.82 -17.13 -38.11
C GLN A 285 22.02 -18.07 -37.95
N GLU A 286 23.15 -17.73 -38.56
CA GLU A 286 24.39 -18.50 -38.38
C GLU A 286 24.96 -18.39 -36.97
N GLU A 287 24.82 -17.22 -36.34
CA GLU A 287 25.32 -16.95 -34.99
C GLU A 287 24.25 -16.25 -34.13
N VAL A 288 23.97 -16.83 -32.96
CA VAL A 288 23.10 -16.22 -31.94
C VAL A 288 23.89 -16.06 -30.65
N LYS A 289 23.84 -14.85 -30.07
CA LYS A 289 24.51 -14.60 -28.79
C LYS A 289 23.71 -15.22 -27.65
N GLY A 290 24.37 -15.97 -26.77
CA GLY A 290 23.77 -16.44 -25.51
C GLY A 290 24.01 -15.45 -24.36
N LEU A 291 22.96 -15.12 -23.60
CA LEU A 291 23.03 -14.35 -22.36
C LEU A 291 22.44 -15.16 -21.18
N LEU A 292 23.29 -15.51 -20.20
CA LEU A 292 22.84 -16.08 -18.94
C LEU A 292 22.71 -14.98 -17.89
N LEU A 293 21.48 -14.65 -17.50
CA LEU A 293 21.18 -13.62 -16.52
C LEU A 293 20.72 -14.22 -15.19
N LEU A 294 21.52 -14.03 -14.14
CA LEU A 294 21.28 -14.68 -12.84
C LEU A 294 21.01 -13.70 -11.71
N ASN A 295 19.98 -13.98 -10.93
CA ASN A 295 19.77 -13.41 -9.60
C ASN A 295 20.22 -14.43 -8.54
N CYS A 296 21.53 -14.53 -8.33
CA CYS A 296 22.12 -15.40 -7.32
C CYS A 296 21.95 -14.85 -5.91
N TYR A 297 21.78 -15.74 -4.94
CA TYR A 297 21.62 -15.41 -3.52
C TYR A 297 20.50 -14.40 -3.27
N HIS A 298 19.40 -14.48 -4.05
CA HIS A 298 18.34 -13.47 -4.07
C HIS A 298 17.61 -13.32 -2.73
N THR A 299 17.74 -14.29 -1.82
CA THR A 299 17.20 -14.27 -0.46
C THR A 299 18.04 -13.45 0.51
N LEU A 300 19.26 -13.05 0.12
CA LEU A 300 20.18 -12.27 0.93
C LEU A 300 20.22 -10.80 0.48
N PRO A 301 20.40 -9.84 1.42
CA PRO A 301 20.79 -8.47 1.11
C PRO A 301 22.03 -8.40 0.21
N LEU A 302 22.13 -7.38 -0.65
CA LEU A 302 23.21 -7.25 -1.64
C LEU A 302 24.62 -7.25 -1.03
N ASP A 303 24.77 -6.61 0.14
CA ASP A 303 26.02 -6.52 0.90
C ASP A 303 26.45 -7.86 1.54
N GLN A 304 25.56 -8.86 1.56
CA GLN A 304 25.82 -10.19 2.10
C GLN A 304 26.05 -11.24 1.00
N ARG A 305 25.94 -10.88 -0.28
CA ARG A 305 26.20 -11.79 -1.42
C ARG A 305 27.69 -11.82 -1.75
N VAL A 306 28.46 -12.50 -0.91
CA VAL A 306 29.94 -12.50 -0.95
C VAL A 306 30.54 -13.69 -1.68
N GLU A 307 29.71 -14.71 -1.94
CA GLU A 307 30.12 -15.95 -2.57
C GLU A 307 30.36 -15.79 -4.08
N ILE A 308 31.11 -16.74 -4.64
CA ILE A 308 31.38 -16.78 -6.08
C ILE A 308 30.07 -17.03 -6.83
N ILE A 309 29.68 -16.08 -7.68
CA ILE A 309 28.45 -16.16 -8.48
C ILE A 309 28.63 -17.13 -9.66
N PHE A 310 29.74 -17.00 -10.40
CA PHE A 310 30.05 -17.84 -11.57
C PHE A 310 31.30 -18.68 -11.30
N PRO A 311 31.15 -19.97 -10.95
CA PRO A 311 32.29 -20.87 -10.73
C PRO A 311 33.13 -21.07 -12.01
N PRO A 312 34.44 -21.40 -11.90
CA PRO A 312 35.34 -21.48 -13.06
C PRO A 312 34.85 -22.39 -14.19
N ASN A 313 34.28 -23.55 -13.86
CA ASN A 313 33.74 -24.49 -14.85
C ASN A 313 32.56 -23.92 -15.65
N VAL A 314 31.75 -23.04 -15.05
CA VAL A 314 30.66 -22.32 -15.73
C VAL A 314 31.24 -21.26 -16.67
N VAL A 315 32.23 -20.51 -16.19
CA VAL A 315 32.92 -19.47 -16.98
C VAL A 315 33.62 -20.09 -18.19
N ASP A 316 34.39 -21.16 -18.00
CA ASP A 316 35.13 -21.84 -19.06
C ASP A 316 34.19 -22.42 -20.12
N PHE A 317 33.06 -22.99 -19.70
CA PHE A 317 32.03 -23.49 -20.62
C PHE A 317 31.45 -22.35 -21.47
N SER A 318 31.08 -21.24 -20.82
CA SER A 318 30.46 -20.09 -21.48
C SER A 318 31.42 -19.38 -22.42
N LYS A 319 32.69 -19.22 -22.06
CA LYS A 319 33.72 -18.60 -22.94
C LYS A 319 33.89 -19.38 -24.24
N LYS A 320 33.95 -20.72 -24.18
CA LYS A 320 34.11 -21.57 -25.38
C LYS A 320 32.95 -21.46 -26.38
N ARG A 321 31.82 -20.90 -25.97
CA ARG A 321 30.59 -20.73 -26.76
C ARG A 321 30.26 -19.25 -27.02
N GLY A 322 31.16 -18.34 -26.63
CA GLY A 322 30.91 -16.91 -26.76
C GLY A 322 29.72 -16.40 -25.93
N HIS A 323 29.30 -17.10 -24.86
CA HIS A 323 28.18 -16.65 -24.02
C HIS A 323 28.57 -15.49 -23.11
N CYS A 324 27.64 -14.55 -22.91
CA CYS A 324 27.73 -13.52 -21.87
C CYS A 324 27.05 -14.01 -20.57
N LEU A 325 27.74 -13.87 -19.45
CA LEU A 325 27.25 -14.18 -18.10
C LEU A 325 27.05 -12.87 -17.34
N MET A 326 25.83 -12.57 -16.89
CA MET A 326 25.51 -11.32 -16.22
C MET A 326 24.68 -11.57 -14.95
N THR A 327 24.83 -10.69 -13.96
CA THR A 327 23.98 -10.70 -12.76
C THR A 327 22.87 -9.66 -12.87
N THR A 328 21.75 -9.89 -12.17
CA THR A 328 20.69 -8.86 -12.08
C THR A 328 21.17 -7.60 -11.35
N THR A 329 22.16 -7.72 -10.46
CA THR A 329 22.83 -6.57 -9.84
C THR A 329 23.59 -5.74 -10.88
N SER A 330 24.29 -6.39 -11.82
CA SER A 330 24.99 -5.72 -12.92
C SER A 330 23.99 -4.98 -13.82
N LEU A 331 22.90 -5.66 -14.20
CA LEU A 331 21.83 -5.07 -15.00
C LEU A 331 21.16 -3.89 -14.28
N PHE A 332 20.89 -3.99 -12.97
CA PHE A 332 20.33 -2.90 -12.19
C PHE A 332 21.25 -1.67 -12.15
N HIS A 333 22.57 -1.87 -12.09
CA HIS A 333 23.51 -0.76 -12.22
C HIS A 333 23.48 -0.11 -13.60
N MET A 334 23.36 -0.89 -14.67
CA MET A 334 23.17 -0.35 -16.03
C MET A 334 21.89 0.50 -16.12
N VAL A 335 20.78 0.06 -15.51
CA VAL A 335 19.54 0.84 -15.43
C VAL A 335 19.77 2.19 -14.74
N LYS A 336 20.47 2.20 -13.61
CA LYS A 336 20.79 3.46 -12.90
C LYS A 336 21.61 4.42 -13.76
N GLU A 337 22.57 3.89 -14.52
CA GLU A 337 23.42 4.72 -15.38
C GLU A 337 22.70 5.19 -16.63
N PHE A 338 21.81 4.37 -17.19
CA PHE A 338 20.89 4.73 -18.26
C PHE A 338 19.97 5.87 -17.85
N ASP A 339 19.33 5.77 -16.69
CA ASP A 339 18.47 6.84 -16.15
C ASP A 339 19.22 8.15 -15.93
N SER A 340 20.53 8.07 -15.64
CA SER A 340 21.39 9.24 -15.46
C SER A 340 22.01 9.77 -16.76
N GLY A 341 21.73 9.15 -17.91
CA GLY A 341 22.29 9.49 -19.22
C GLY A 341 23.77 9.15 -19.39
N LYS A 342 24.37 8.35 -18.50
CA LYS A 342 25.78 7.93 -18.56
C LYS A 342 26.00 6.71 -19.45
N LEU A 343 24.94 5.95 -19.68
CA LEU A 343 24.94 4.75 -20.49
C LEU A 343 23.73 4.83 -21.43
N ASP A 344 23.89 4.44 -22.68
CA ASP A 344 22.78 4.34 -23.63
C ASP A 344 22.50 2.89 -24.04
N LYS A 345 21.37 2.70 -24.72
CA LYS A 345 20.93 1.39 -25.24
C LYS A 345 22.01 0.69 -26.08
N LYS A 346 22.69 1.43 -26.97
CA LYS A 346 23.68 0.85 -27.89
C LYS A 346 24.90 0.36 -27.11
N GLN A 347 25.33 1.13 -26.11
CA GLN A 347 26.43 0.73 -25.22
C GLN A 347 26.09 -0.53 -24.41
N ILE A 348 24.87 -0.63 -23.87
CA ILE A 348 24.42 -1.83 -23.15
C ILE A 348 24.45 -3.06 -24.06
N LEU A 349 23.87 -2.96 -25.25
CA LEU A 349 23.85 -4.06 -26.22
C LEU A 349 25.26 -4.44 -26.67
N ALA A 350 26.13 -3.46 -26.92
CA ALA A 350 27.53 -3.71 -27.27
C ALA A 350 28.27 -4.47 -26.16
N LEU A 351 28.08 -4.10 -24.88
CA LEU A 351 28.67 -4.82 -23.75
C LEU A 351 28.19 -6.28 -23.71
N ILE A 352 26.89 -6.52 -23.90
CA ILE A 352 26.32 -7.88 -23.93
C ILE A 352 26.90 -8.69 -25.09
N ARG A 353 26.91 -8.12 -26.31
CA ARG A 353 27.34 -8.79 -27.54
C ARG A 353 28.83 -9.13 -27.53
N THR A 354 29.67 -8.23 -27.03
CA THR A 354 31.14 -8.39 -27.05
C THR A 354 31.69 -9.20 -25.89
N THR A 355 30.94 -9.37 -24.79
CA THR A 355 31.46 -10.09 -23.62
C THR A 355 31.38 -11.60 -23.81
N GLU A 356 32.51 -12.28 -23.58
CA GLU A 356 32.61 -13.74 -23.52
C GLU A 356 33.02 -14.18 -22.10
N GLY A 357 32.12 -14.85 -21.40
CA GLY A 357 32.24 -15.12 -19.97
C GLY A 357 31.55 -14.04 -19.13
N VAL A 358 32.16 -13.62 -18.02
CA VAL A 358 31.51 -12.75 -17.03
C VAL A 358 31.56 -11.28 -17.42
N LEU A 359 30.39 -10.67 -17.51
CA LEU A 359 30.21 -9.22 -17.60
C LEU A 359 30.20 -8.63 -16.18
N ASP A 360 31.32 -8.03 -15.79
CA ASP A 360 31.46 -7.31 -14.52
C ASP A 360 31.02 -5.84 -14.71
N TYR A 361 29.89 -5.44 -14.12
CA TYR A 361 29.35 -4.09 -14.23
C TYR A 361 28.73 -3.60 -12.91
N PRO A 362 29.00 -2.35 -12.46
CA PRO A 362 29.97 -1.43 -13.05
C PRO A 362 31.37 -2.04 -13.00
N GLN A 363 32.19 -1.80 -14.03
CA GLN A 363 33.55 -2.31 -14.01
C GLN A 363 34.22 -1.83 -12.74
N LYS A 364 34.85 -2.73 -11.98
CA LYS A 364 35.66 -2.33 -10.83
C LYS A 364 36.83 -1.48 -11.34
N THR A 365 36.62 -0.18 -11.52
CA THR A 365 37.71 0.78 -11.52
C THR A 365 38.41 0.58 -10.19
N ALA A 366 39.70 0.24 -10.22
CA ALA A 366 40.52 0.15 -9.03
C ALA A 366 40.37 1.46 -8.23
N LEU A 367 39.55 1.43 -7.18
CA LEU A 367 39.40 2.56 -6.28
C LEU A 367 40.78 2.83 -5.68
N PRO A 368 41.32 4.06 -5.76
CA PRO A 368 42.56 4.39 -5.12
C PRO A 368 42.38 4.10 -3.62
N LYS A 369 43.27 3.27 -3.07
CA LYS A 369 43.33 2.99 -1.64
C LYS A 369 43.50 4.33 -0.91
N THR A 370 42.41 4.91 -0.43
CA THR A 370 42.48 6.03 0.51
C THR A 370 43.13 5.48 1.78
N LYS A 371 44.36 5.90 2.04
CA LYS A 371 45.07 5.65 3.30
C LYS A 371 44.14 6.07 4.43
N ARG A 372 43.87 5.15 5.35
CA ARG A 372 43.34 5.50 6.68
C ARG A 372 44.41 6.37 7.35
N SER A 373 44.07 7.62 7.65
CA SER A 373 44.74 8.46 8.65
C SER A 373 44.10 8.24 10.00
#